data_AF-A0A356KMM0-F1
#
_entry.id   AF-A0A356KMM0-F1
#
_cell.length_a   1.000
_cell.length_b   1.000
_cell.length_c   1.000
_cell.angle_alpha   90.00
_cell.angle_beta   90.00
_cell.angle_gamma   90.00
#
_symmetry.space_group_name_H-M   'P 1'
#
loop_
_entity.id
_entity.type
_entity.pdbx_description
1 polymer ?
#
loop_
_entity_poly.entity_id
_entity_poly.type
_entity_poly.pdbx_seq_one_letter_code
_entity_poly.pdbx_strand_id
1 'polypeptide(L)'
;LRCLEKEPADRYPSADALAHDMERFLAGEPIEATRPSTRERLLRSLRRRPAPFATLAVLLVAGLLAIAVPVHRAARSYFAQASTPTQAPPPRSATPDSAP
;
A
#
# COMPACT_ATOMS: atom_id res chain seq x y z
N LEU A 1 28.67 -10.28 -4.59
CA LEU A 1 29.49 -10.99 -5.58
C LEU A 1 28.55 -11.62 -6.60
N ARG A 2 28.58 -11.14 -7.85
CA ARG A 2 27.63 -11.49 -8.93
C ARG A 2 27.66 -12.99 -9.28
N CYS A 3 28.77 -13.67 -9.01
CA CYS A 3 28.95 -15.11 -9.23
C CYS A 3 28.05 -16.02 -8.39
N LEU A 4 27.52 -15.55 -7.25
CA LEU A 4 26.68 -16.32 -6.31
C LEU A 4 25.19 -15.99 -6.43
N GLU A 5 24.80 -15.31 -7.50
CA GLU A 5 23.41 -14.93 -7.71
C GLU A 5 22.53 -16.12 -8.11
N LYS A 6 21.37 -16.19 -7.45
CA LYS A 6 20.46 -17.35 -7.55
C LYS A 6 19.77 -17.40 -8.92
N GLU A 7 19.56 -16.24 -9.55
CA GLU A 7 19.03 -16.12 -10.91
C GLU A 7 20.17 -16.09 -11.94
N PRO A 8 20.14 -16.95 -12.97
CA PRO A 8 21.22 -17.06 -13.95
C PRO A 8 21.40 -15.80 -14.80
N ALA A 9 20.33 -15.02 -15.01
CA ALA A 9 20.39 -13.75 -15.74
C ALA A 9 21.24 -12.67 -15.02
N ASP A 10 21.45 -12.82 -13.71
CA ASP A 10 22.23 -11.88 -12.92
C ASP A 10 23.64 -12.39 -12.58
N ARG A 11 24.04 -13.57 -13.09
CA ARG A 11 25.43 -14.05 -13.05
C ARG A 11 26.24 -13.45 -14.20
N TYR A 12 27.58 -13.50 -14.11
CA TYR A 12 28.39 -13.20 -15.29
C TYR A 12 28.02 -14.18 -16.42
N PRO A 13 27.78 -13.68 -17.65
CA PRO A 13 27.37 -14.52 -18.77
C PRO A 13 28.46 -15.51 -19.18
N SER A 14 29.72 -15.22 -18.86
CA SER A 14 30.87 -16.10 -19.11
C SER A 14 31.99 -15.87 -18.07
N ALA A 15 32.94 -16.80 -18.00
CA ALA A 15 34.17 -16.62 -17.21
C ALA A 15 35.03 -15.47 -17.74
N ASP A 16 34.98 -15.23 -19.05
CA ASP A 16 35.69 -14.14 -19.72
C ASP A 16 35.19 -12.76 -19.25
N ALA A 17 33.87 -12.62 -19.11
CA ALA A 17 33.25 -11.41 -18.57
C ALA A 17 33.66 -11.13 -17.10
N LEU A 18 33.97 -12.16 -16.32
CA LEU A 18 34.51 -12.01 -14.96
C LEU A 18 35.99 -11.57 -14.99
N ALA A 19 36.79 -12.15 -15.88
CA ALA A 19 38.21 -11.80 -16.03
C ALA A 19 38.37 -10.33 -16.44
N HIS A 20 37.57 -9.88 -17.40
CA HIS A 20 37.57 -8.48 -17.86
C HIS A 20 37.19 -7.51 -16.73
N ASP A 21 36.20 -7.86 -15.91
CA ASP A 21 35.78 -7.03 -14.78
C ASP A 21 36.84 -7.00 -13.65
N MET A 22 37.58 -8.10 -13.47
CA MET A 22 38.72 -8.15 -12.54
C MET A 22 39.89 -7.29 -13.04
N GLU A 23 40.20 -7.31 -14.33
CA GLU A 23 41.23 -6.46 -14.94
C GLU A 23 40.90 -4.98 -14.74
N ARG A 24 39.64 -4.59 -15.00
CA ARG A 24 39.16 -3.21 -14.80
C ARG A 24 39.20 -2.80 -13.32
N PHE A 25 38.84 -3.70 -12.41
CA PHE A 25 38.96 -3.46 -10.97
C PHE A 25 40.41 -3.21 -10.54
N LEU A 26 41.36 -4.00 -11.05
CA LEU A 26 42.79 -3.85 -10.78
C LEU A 26 43.36 -2.56 -11.39
N ALA A 27 42.82 -2.12 -12.53
CA ALA A 27 43.15 -0.86 -13.17
C ALA A 27 42.50 0.38 -12.50
N GLY A 28 41.63 0.19 -11.51
CA GLY A 28 40.89 1.27 -10.85
C GLY A 28 39.77 1.86 -11.72
N GLU A 29 39.37 1.17 -12.78
CA GLU A 29 38.29 1.57 -13.67
C GLU A 29 36.90 1.15 -13.15
N PRO A 30 35.82 1.88 -13.52
CA PRO A 30 34.47 1.56 -13.06
C PRO A 30 33.94 0.25 -13.66
N ILE A 31 33.94 -0.83 -12.88
CA ILE A 31 33.47 -2.17 -13.26
C ILE A 31 32.05 -2.22 -13.85
N GLU A 32 31.84 -3.11 -14.83
CA GLU A 32 30.57 -3.35 -15.53
C GLU A 32 29.55 -4.08 -14.64
N ALA A 33 30.01 -4.84 -13.64
CA ALA A 33 29.18 -5.21 -12.49
C ALA A 33 28.95 -4.01 -11.57
N THR A 34 28.34 -2.98 -12.15
CA THR A 34 27.74 -1.87 -11.45
C THR A 34 26.93 -2.45 -10.29
N ARG A 35 27.24 -2.01 -9.07
CA ARG A 35 26.56 -2.42 -7.83
C ARG A 35 25.05 -2.49 -8.12
N PRO A 36 24.36 -3.61 -7.81
CA PRO A 36 22.94 -3.71 -8.08
C PRO A 36 22.27 -2.46 -7.53
N SER A 37 21.55 -1.78 -8.41
CA SER A 37 20.93 -0.50 -8.11
C SER A 37 20.09 -0.64 -6.83
N THR A 38 19.97 0.42 -6.03
CA THR A 38 19.12 0.39 -4.82
C THR A 38 17.72 -0.15 -5.11
N ARG A 39 17.22 0.10 -6.32
CA ARG A 39 15.97 -0.45 -6.87
C ARG A 39 16.00 -1.96 -7.06
N GLU A 40 17.01 -2.53 -7.70
CA GLU A 40 17.16 -3.99 -7.84
C GLU A 40 17.33 -4.68 -6.50
N ARG A 41 18.06 -4.06 -5.57
CA ARG A 41 18.23 -4.59 -4.22
C ARG A 41 16.89 -4.62 -3.46
N LEU A 42 16.05 -3.62 -3.66
CA LEU A 42 14.69 -3.57 -3.11
C LEU A 42 13.79 -4.65 -3.73
N LEU A 43 13.76 -4.76 -5.06
CA LEU A 43 12.99 -5.76 -5.81
C LEU A 43 13.39 -7.19 -5.43
N ARG A 44 14.70 -7.45 -5.31
CA ARG A 44 15.21 -8.75 -4.85
C ARG A 44 14.87 -9.03 -3.39
N SER A 45 14.83 -8.00 -2.53
CA SER A 45 14.41 -8.15 -1.13
C SER A 45 12.92 -8.49 -1.03
N LEU A 46 12.07 -7.82 -1.82
CA LEU A 46 10.65 -8.14 -1.98
C LEU A 46 10.43 -9.60 -2.43
N ARG A 47 11.25 -10.07 -3.38
CA ARG A 47 11.14 -11.41 -3.96
C ARG A 47 11.74 -12.52 -3.06
N ARG A 48 12.75 -12.21 -2.24
CA ARG A 48 13.41 -13.17 -1.33
C ARG A 48 12.79 -13.27 0.05
N ARG A 49 12.14 -12.22 0.56
CA ARG A 49 11.54 -12.19 1.90
C ARG A 49 10.13 -11.59 1.84
N PRO A 50 9.12 -12.35 1.36
CA PRO A 50 7.75 -11.85 1.25
C PRO A 50 7.11 -11.57 2.61
N ALA A 51 7.55 -12.23 3.69
CA ALA A 51 6.93 -12.14 5.01
C ALA A 51 6.79 -10.69 5.58
N PRO A 52 7.85 -9.86 5.67
CA PRO A 52 7.72 -8.49 6.18
C PRO A 52 6.92 -7.54 5.26
N PHE A 53 6.93 -7.78 3.95
CA PHE A 53 6.13 -6.98 3.02
C PHE A 53 4.66 -7.37 3.06
N ALA A 54 4.36 -8.66 3.25
CA ALA A 54 3.02 -9.16 3.43
C ALA A 54 2.39 -8.63 4.73
N THR A 55 3.13 -8.61 5.84
CA THR A 55 2.62 -8.03 7.10
C THR A 55 2.34 -6.54 6.96
N LEU A 56 3.21 -5.77 6.31
CA LEU A 56 2.98 -4.35 6.04
C LEU A 56 1.74 -4.14 5.15
N ALA A 57 1.59 -4.93 4.08
CA ALA A 57 0.44 -4.86 3.19
C ALA A 57 -0.88 -5.17 3.93
N VAL A 58 -0.88 -6.21 4.79
CA VAL A 58 -2.04 -6.55 5.62
C VAL A 58 -2.39 -5.41 6.58
N LEU A 59 -1.41 -4.80 7.24
CA LEU A 59 -1.65 -3.67 8.15
C LEU A 59 -2.23 -2.45 7.42
N LEU A 60 -1.72 -2.14 6.22
CA LEU A 60 -2.24 -1.04 5.41
C LEU A 60 -3.70 -1.29 4.98
N VAL A 61 -4.00 -2.50 4.50
CA VAL A 61 -5.36 -2.88 4.11
C VAL A 61 -6.30 -2.86 5.32
N ALA A 62 -5.87 -3.40 6.46
CA ALA A 62 -6.65 -3.38 7.69
C ALA A 62 -6.93 -1.95 8.17
N GLY A 63 -5.92 -1.07 8.14
CA GLY A 63 -6.07 0.34 8.49
C GLY A 63 -7.03 1.09 7.56
N LEU A 64 -6.91 0.87 6.24
CA LEU A 64 -7.83 1.42 5.24
C LEU A 64 -9.28 0.98 5.50
N LEU A 65 -9.50 -0.31 5.76
CA LEU A 65 -10.83 -0.86 6.04
C LEU A 65 -11.38 -0.32 7.38
N ALA A 66 -10.54 -0.19 8.39
CA ALA A 66 -10.94 0.35 9.69
C ALA A 66 -11.48 1.78 9.60
N ILE A 67 -11.00 2.57 8.62
CA ILE A 67 -11.46 3.95 8.38
C ILE A 67 -12.64 3.97 7.38
N ALA A 68 -12.53 3.23 6.27
CA ALA A 68 -13.52 3.27 5.20
C ALA A 68 -14.89 2.72 5.63
N VAL A 69 -14.92 1.65 6.42
CA VAL A 69 -16.17 1.01 6.89
C VAL A 69 -17.04 1.96 7.73
N PRO A 70 -16.55 2.59 8.82
CA PRO A 70 -17.38 3.49 9.61
C PRO A 70 -17.82 4.73 8.82
N VAL A 71 -16.94 5.30 7.98
CA VAL A 71 -17.30 6.44 7.11
C VAL A 71 -18.44 6.08 6.17
N HIS A 72 -18.36 4.92 5.52
CA HIS A 72 -19.41 4.44 4.62
C HIS A 72 -20.73 4.14 5.36
N ARG A 73 -20.66 3.62 6.59
CA ARG A 73 -21.85 3.40 7.44
C ARG A 73 -22.50 4.72 7.86
N ALA A 74 -21.68 5.71 8.25
CA ALA A 74 -22.16 7.04 8.63
C ALA A 74 -22.83 7.75 7.44
N ALA A 75 -22.20 7.71 6.26
CA ALA A 75 -22.79 8.24 5.04
C ALA A 75 -24.17 7.62 4.77
N ARG A 76 -24.31 6.29 4.94
CA ARG A 76 -25.60 5.60 4.77
C ARG A 76 -26.64 5.98 5.83
N SER A 77 -26.25 6.23 7.08
CA SER A 77 -27.20 6.66 8.11
C SER A 77 -27.71 8.07 7.88
N TYR A 78 -26.89 8.98 7.35
CA TYR A 78 -27.35 10.33 7.02
C TYR A 78 -28.46 10.31 5.97
N PHE A 79 -28.33 9.48 4.94
CA PHE A 79 -29.37 9.34 3.93
C PHE A 79 -30.64 8.66 4.46
N ALA A 80 -30.51 7.69 5.38
CA ALA A 80 -31.66 7.05 6.01
C ALA A 80 -32.44 8.00 6.95
N GLN A 81 -31.74 8.93 7.62
CA GLN A 81 -32.38 9.94 8.46
C GLN A 81 -33.10 11.02 7.65
N ALA A 82 -32.54 11.42 6.50
CA ALA A 82 -33.13 12.41 5.62
C ALA A 82 -34.50 12.00 5.04
N SER A 83 -34.81 10.69 5.03
CA SER A 83 -36.11 10.15 4.64
C SER A 83 -37.13 10.06 5.78
N THR A 84 -36.77 10.43 7.02
CA THR A 84 -37.78 10.56 8.10
C THR A 84 -38.61 11.79 7.77
N PRO A 85 -39.89 11.63 7.36
CA PRO A 85 -40.72 12.79 7.06
C PRO A 85 -40.82 13.58 8.36
N THR A 86 -40.40 14.84 8.32
CA THR A 86 -40.66 15.85 9.35
C THR A 86 -42.06 15.63 9.88
N GLN A 87 -42.14 15.05 11.07
CA GLN A 87 -43.38 14.83 11.79
C GLN A 87 -44.06 16.20 11.86
N ALA A 88 -45.19 16.32 11.15
CA ALA A 88 -45.96 17.54 11.08
C ALA A 88 -46.16 18.10 12.50
N PRO A 89 -46.06 19.43 12.70
CA PRO A 89 -46.21 20.02 14.02
C PRO A 89 -47.50 19.50 14.66
N PRO A 90 -47.49 19.13 15.95
CA PRO A 90 -48.67 18.61 16.60
C PRO A 90 -49.84 19.58 16.39
N PRO A 91 -51.06 19.09 16.10
CA PRO A 91 -52.20 19.99 15.93
C PRO A 91 -52.30 20.83 17.19
N ARG A 92 -52.32 22.16 17.02
CA ARG A 92 -52.50 23.11 18.12
C ARG A 92 -53.76 22.67 18.85
N SER A 93 -53.60 22.05 20.02
CA SER A 93 -54.70 21.71 20.89
C SER A 93 -55.45 23.00 21.13
N ALA A 94 -56.71 22.99 20.70
CA ALA A 94 -57.65 24.08 20.81
C ALA A 94 -57.51 24.75 22.18
N THR A 95 -57.31 26.06 22.16
CA THR A 95 -57.66 26.93 23.27
C THR A 95 -59.09 26.58 23.69
N PRO A 96 -59.36 26.28 24.98
CA PRO A 96 -60.71 26.40 25.48
C PRO A 96 -61.00 27.89 25.54
N ASP A 97 -61.47 28.38 24.40
CA ASP A 97 -62.25 29.59 24.28
C ASP A 97 -63.52 29.40 25.10
N SER A 98 -63.77 30.39 25.96
CA SER A 98 -65.06 30.81 26.46
C SER A 98 -66.16 29.77 26.72
N ALA A 99 -66.52 29.62 28.00
CA ALA A 99 -67.93 29.55 28.35
C ALA A 99 -68.13 30.15 29.77
N PRO A 100 -69.27 30.83 30.01
CA PRO A 100 -69.42 31.94 30.94
C PRO A 100 -69.56 31.56 32.42
#